data_AF-A0A7U6QLL9-F1
#
_entry.id   AF-A0A7U6QLL9-F1
#
_cell.length_a   1.000
_cell.length_b   1.000
_cell.length_c   1.000
_cell.angle_alpha   90.00
_cell.angle_beta   90.00
_cell.angle_gamma   90.00
#
_symmetry.space_group_name_H-M   'P 1'
#
loop_
_entity.id
_entity.type
_entity.pdbx_description
1 polymer ?
#
loop_
_entity_poly.entity_id
_entity_poly.type
_entity_poly.pdbx_seq_one_letter_code
_entity_poly.pdbx_strand_id
1 'polypeptide(L)'
;MGHSFDTGDSEIAMNNPLVTEEQITAIKNAGFKCIRIPITWEGHFDAYHKSYKINKAFLKRLDDVISMCLKQDLYVCINMQNDSWRWFCRMKKKNDTYYKMFTKLWTQIAKHYKGYSNHLVFEAIDKPYFEKLGTKAQQQLLNEVNKAFVKIVRKSGGKNKNRLLGVATLNSSVTKTGCKAISSNIKAMKDKRVFATVHYYGPWKFSVNAAGATTFTATVEKQVKNTVDMVYSNFYKEKIPVVCTEYGLLGYDSSYNGLIHGEVLKYIDYLTYYARKKKLPMIVWDNGNIFNRKELKFNDVELGALIINNGKVRSASADANAIYLRKKENCNDYSFSLKLNGNQLQMIADETKTLIENKDYECKGNQVILKSSYLKKMNRKKCAKVNTIVLSFDQGQALQIPIYVTEQPVLASSKGTEENGITIPMTCSTEKLIKMSAVYEKKKTVIKKVKKKKVKTQVTRYAGPLTYTPYQEYGYSFYQNKDKIVLTSDFLTSLKDEKIHLVFYFESGNVATYDIIKEKEKVQEVNYVEPVVTKKPQPSSKAKSSEAMSKEVRKNKSEIKHNMILSKGELVVILSIGFLLLMGVLYYLYHEKNQTKE
;
A
#
# COMPACT_ATOMS: atom_id res chain seq x y z
N MET A 1 14.07 12.17 1.34
CA MET A 1 14.41 12.66 2.68
C MET A 1 13.18 13.35 3.25
N GLY A 2 12.14 12.56 3.56
CA GLY A 2 10.90 13.07 4.12
C GLY A 2 11.05 13.44 5.59
N HIS A 3 10.08 14.22 6.11
CA HIS A 3 10.04 14.73 7.48
C HIS A 3 11.35 15.39 7.92
N SER A 4 11.94 16.18 7.01
CA SER A 4 13.12 17.01 7.24
C SER A 4 12.75 18.46 6.93
N PHE A 5 13.15 19.01 5.77
CA PHE A 5 12.82 20.38 5.37
C PHE A 5 11.34 20.60 5.00
N ASP A 6 10.56 19.53 4.89
CA ASP A 6 9.14 19.56 4.56
C ASP A 6 8.22 19.83 5.76
N THR A 7 8.71 19.73 7.00
CA THR A 7 7.86 19.95 8.18
C THR A 7 7.40 21.40 8.31
N GLY A 8 8.22 22.36 7.84
CA GLY A 8 7.95 23.80 7.82
C GLY A 8 8.47 24.56 9.05
N ASP A 9 8.83 23.85 10.12
CA ASP A 9 9.34 24.47 11.36
C ASP A 9 10.86 24.31 11.49
N SER A 10 11.36 23.09 11.26
CA SER A 10 12.78 22.76 11.36
C SER A 10 13.08 21.40 10.73
N GLU A 11 14.29 21.24 10.19
CA GLU A 11 14.76 19.96 9.64
C GLU A 11 14.95 18.86 10.69
N ILE A 12 14.95 19.20 11.99
CA ILE A 12 14.99 18.26 13.12
C ILE A 12 13.60 17.88 13.67
N ALA A 13 12.53 18.30 13.01
CA ALA A 13 11.19 17.94 13.43
C ALA A 13 10.92 16.44 13.23
N MET A 14 9.87 15.93 13.92
CA MET A 14 9.42 14.54 13.80
C MET A 14 10.52 13.49 14.09
N ASN A 15 11.39 13.77 15.07
CA ASN A 15 12.48 12.90 15.58
C ASN A 15 13.62 12.61 14.60
N ASN A 16 13.67 13.28 13.45
CA ASN A 16 14.81 13.17 12.53
C ASN A 16 16.00 14.02 13.03
N PRO A 17 17.25 13.53 12.91
CA PRO A 17 18.44 14.32 13.21
C PRO A 17 18.71 15.37 12.13
N LEU A 18 19.59 16.34 12.43
CA LEU A 18 20.15 17.26 11.43
C LEU A 18 20.78 16.45 10.30
N VAL A 19 20.65 16.97 9.07
CA VAL A 19 21.24 16.31 7.90
C VAL A 19 22.75 16.48 7.89
N THR A 20 23.52 15.39 7.89
CA THR A 20 25.00 15.42 7.89
C THR A 20 25.59 14.85 6.60
N GLU A 21 26.82 15.23 6.27
CA GLU A 21 27.54 14.68 5.11
C GLU A 21 27.79 13.17 5.23
N GLU A 22 27.96 12.67 6.47
CA GLU A 22 28.09 11.26 6.78
C GLU A 22 26.81 10.48 6.41
N GLN A 23 25.63 11.00 6.76
CA GLN A 23 24.35 10.40 6.36
C GLN A 23 24.20 10.33 4.83
N ILE A 24 24.54 11.41 4.12
CA ILE A 24 24.48 11.45 2.65
C ILE A 24 25.47 10.44 2.04
N THR A 25 26.66 10.32 2.61
CA THR A 25 27.67 9.33 2.21
C THR A 25 27.15 7.91 2.43
N ALA A 26 26.55 7.62 3.58
CA ALA A 26 25.95 6.32 3.87
C ALA A 26 24.81 5.98 2.89
N ILE A 27 23.95 6.95 2.55
CA ILE A 27 22.89 6.78 1.53
C ILE A 27 23.50 6.48 0.14
N LYS A 28 24.56 7.19 -0.25
CA LYS A 28 25.27 6.91 -1.52
C LYS A 28 25.86 5.50 -1.51
N ASN A 29 26.53 5.11 -0.42
CA ASN A 29 27.17 3.80 -0.26
C ASN A 29 26.16 2.66 -0.23
N ALA A 30 24.97 2.88 0.33
CA ALA A 30 23.86 1.92 0.26
C ALA A 30 23.42 1.66 -1.20
N GLY A 31 23.71 2.56 -2.14
CA GLY A 31 23.48 2.36 -3.57
C GLY A 31 22.49 3.33 -4.21
N PHE A 32 21.98 4.31 -3.45
CA PHE A 32 21.09 5.34 -4.01
C PHE A 32 21.84 6.23 -5.02
N LYS A 33 21.12 6.67 -6.05
CA LYS A 33 21.64 7.55 -7.13
C LYS A 33 20.99 8.93 -7.16
N CYS A 34 19.89 9.09 -6.41
CA CYS A 34 19.08 10.29 -6.38
C CYS A 34 18.53 10.50 -4.97
N ILE A 35 18.52 11.74 -4.51
CA ILE A 35 17.85 12.17 -3.28
C ILE A 35 16.82 13.25 -3.67
N ARG A 36 15.56 13.05 -3.25
CA ARG A 36 14.56 14.12 -3.22
C ARG A 36 14.57 14.77 -1.84
N ILE A 37 14.76 16.09 -1.83
CA ILE A 37 14.71 16.96 -0.65
C ILE A 37 13.39 17.74 -0.77
N PRO A 38 12.30 17.23 -0.16
CA PRO A 38 11.05 17.97 -0.09
C PRO A 38 11.21 19.18 0.83
N ILE A 39 10.74 20.36 0.41
CA ILE A 39 10.96 21.62 1.15
C ILE A 39 9.65 22.37 1.30
N THR A 40 9.28 22.71 2.53
CA THR A 40 8.18 23.64 2.80
C THR A 40 8.76 25.02 3.02
N TRP A 41 8.30 25.99 2.23
CA TRP A 41 8.85 27.35 2.24
C TRP A 41 8.06 28.29 3.16
N GLU A 42 6.77 28.00 3.40
CA GLU A 42 5.97 28.70 4.42
C GLU A 42 6.71 28.72 5.77
N GLY A 43 6.75 29.88 6.43
CA GLY A 43 7.55 30.12 7.63
C GLY A 43 8.97 30.65 7.36
N HIS A 44 9.46 30.53 6.13
CA HIS A 44 10.84 30.91 5.76
C HIS A 44 10.92 32.01 4.70
N PHE A 45 9.86 32.82 4.54
CA PHE A 45 9.89 34.04 3.74
C PHE A 45 9.09 35.17 4.40
N ASP A 46 9.41 36.40 4.02
CA ASP A 46 8.70 37.60 4.47
C ASP A 46 7.32 37.72 3.79
N ALA A 47 6.31 37.13 4.45
CA ALA A 47 4.91 37.21 4.05
C ALA A 47 4.30 38.61 4.30
N TYR A 48 4.75 39.29 5.36
CA TYR A 48 4.16 40.54 5.86
C TYR A 48 4.28 41.67 4.83
N HIS A 49 5.48 41.89 4.28
CA HIS A 49 5.67 42.96 3.28
C HIS A 49 5.28 42.53 1.86
N LYS A 50 4.74 41.31 1.66
CA LYS A 50 4.42 40.73 0.34
C LYS A 50 5.60 40.74 -0.65
N SER A 51 6.82 40.92 -0.12
CA SER A 51 8.08 40.77 -0.83
C SER A 51 8.33 39.28 -1.09
N TYR A 52 7.88 38.43 -0.16
CA TYR A 52 8.16 37.00 -0.08
C TYR A 52 9.66 36.71 -0.11
N LYS A 53 10.48 37.63 0.42
CA LYS A 53 11.93 37.48 0.48
C LYS A 53 12.27 36.27 1.34
N ILE A 54 12.95 35.27 0.76
CA ILE A 54 13.31 34.04 1.46
C ILE A 54 14.38 34.34 2.51
N ASN A 55 14.25 33.72 3.69
CA ASN A 55 15.18 33.81 4.79
C ASN A 55 16.58 33.34 4.35
N LYS A 56 17.60 34.18 4.57
CA LYS A 56 18.98 33.90 4.14
C LYS A 56 19.61 32.72 4.87
N ALA A 57 19.36 32.57 6.18
CA ALA A 57 19.92 31.47 6.97
C ALA A 57 19.32 30.13 6.52
N PHE A 58 18.01 30.11 6.23
CA PHE A 58 17.34 28.94 5.66
C PHE A 58 17.93 28.54 4.30
N LEU A 59 18.11 29.52 3.38
CA LEU A 59 18.77 29.26 2.09
C LEU A 59 20.19 28.73 2.27
N LYS A 60 20.98 29.31 3.18
CA LYS A 60 22.34 28.82 3.46
C LYS A 60 22.32 27.37 3.92
N ARG A 61 21.37 27.00 4.79
CA ARG A 61 21.27 25.62 5.27
C ARG A 61 20.91 24.65 4.13
N LEU A 62 19.97 25.04 3.25
CA LEU A 62 19.67 24.28 2.04
C LEU A 62 20.88 24.17 1.11
N ASP A 63 21.66 25.24 0.94
CA ASP A 63 22.90 25.23 0.16
C ASP A 63 23.89 24.20 0.70
N ASP A 64 24.07 24.15 2.02
CA ASP A 64 24.97 23.20 2.67
C ASP A 64 24.53 21.75 2.37
N VAL A 65 23.24 21.41 2.56
CA VAL A 65 22.73 20.04 2.32
C VAL A 65 22.73 19.66 0.85
N ILE A 66 22.27 20.54 -0.03
CA ILE A 66 22.28 20.31 -1.48
C ILE A 66 23.72 20.08 -1.95
N SER A 67 24.67 20.87 -1.43
CA SER A 67 26.09 20.71 -1.76
C SER A 67 26.65 19.38 -1.26
N MET A 68 26.32 18.93 -0.05
CA MET A 68 26.69 17.59 0.44
C MET A 68 26.21 16.49 -0.52
N CYS A 69 24.97 16.58 -1.00
CA CYS A 69 24.41 15.60 -1.94
C CYS A 69 25.11 15.65 -3.31
N LEU A 70 25.35 16.84 -3.85
CA LEU A 70 26.01 17.02 -5.14
C LEU A 70 27.47 16.58 -5.12
N LYS A 71 28.20 16.79 -4.01
CA LYS A 71 29.58 16.31 -3.83
C LYS A 71 29.68 14.78 -3.93
N GLN A 72 28.63 14.07 -3.49
CA GLN A 72 28.51 12.62 -3.57
C GLN A 72 28.04 12.13 -4.96
N ASP A 73 28.01 13.01 -5.97
CA ASP A 73 27.54 12.71 -7.32
C ASP A 73 26.12 12.09 -7.34
N LEU A 74 25.22 12.69 -6.55
CA LEU A 74 23.81 12.33 -6.53
C LEU A 74 23.01 13.32 -7.38
N TYR A 75 21.97 12.84 -8.05
CA TYR A 75 20.88 13.73 -8.46
C TYR A 75 20.15 14.24 -7.23
N VAL A 76 19.80 15.52 -7.22
CA VAL A 76 19.12 16.18 -6.09
C VAL A 76 17.85 16.83 -6.61
N CYS A 77 16.68 16.35 -6.21
CA CYS A 77 15.40 16.98 -6.56
C CYS A 77 14.89 17.84 -5.40
N ILE A 78 14.71 19.14 -5.62
CA ILE A 78 14.08 20.06 -4.66
C ILE A 78 12.73 20.55 -5.19
N ASN A 79 11.82 20.94 -4.30
CA ASN A 79 10.49 21.38 -4.68
C ASN A 79 9.90 22.45 -3.74
N MET A 80 8.61 22.72 -3.92
CA MET A 80 7.72 23.21 -2.87
C MET A 80 6.84 22.03 -2.40
N GLN A 81 6.86 21.70 -1.11
CA GLN A 81 6.23 20.48 -0.56
C GLN A 81 4.87 20.76 0.08
N ASN A 82 4.82 21.05 1.38
CA ASN A 82 3.55 21.24 2.10
C ASN A 82 2.92 22.60 1.81
N ASP A 83 3.63 23.50 1.11
CA ASP A 83 3.07 24.70 0.49
C ASP A 83 1.81 24.40 -0.33
N SER A 84 1.75 23.19 -0.93
CA SER A 84 0.64 22.66 -1.71
C SER A 84 -0.72 22.79 -1.00
N TRP A 85 -0.83 22.28 0.22
CA TRP A 85 -2.04 22.35 1.05
C TRP A 85 -2.04 23.52 2.04
N ARG A 86 -0.85 24.07 2.37
CA ARG A 86 -0.71 25.19 3.31
C ARG A 86 -1.16 26.52 2.76
N TRP A 87 -0.94 26.83 1.48
CA TRP A 87 -1.41 28.08 0.86
C TRP A 87 -1.71 27.97 -0.64
N PHE A 88 -0.97 27.15 -1.39
CA PHE A 88 -1.09 27.04 -2.84
C PHE A 88 -2.49 26.58 -3.28
N CYS A 89 -3.11 25.66 -2.54
CA CYS A 89 -4.46 25.16 -2.81
C CYS A 89 -5.55 26.24 -2.79
N ARG A 90 -5.29 27.40 -2.17
CA ARG A 90 -6.23 28.53 -2.13
C ARG A 90 -6.16 29.40 -3.39
N MET A 91 -5.26 29.10 -4.32
CA MET A 91 -5.19 29.75 -5.64
C MET A 91 -6.46 29.45 -6.44
N LYS A 92 -7.18 30.50 -6.83
CA LYS A 92 -8.44 30.42 -7.58
C LYS A 92 -8.26 30.68 -9.06
N LYS A 93 -7.27 31.50 -9.45
CA LYS A 93 -7.03 31.88 -10.84
C LYS A 93 -5.61 32.38 -11.06
N LYS A 94 -5.20 32.39 -12.33
CA LYS A 94 -3.96 33.04 -12.78
C LYS A 94 -3.92 34.50 -12.31
N ASN A 95 -2.74 34.93 -11.87
CA ASN A 95 -2.45 36.29 -11.37
C ASN A 95 -3.13 36.69 -10.06
N ASP A 96 -3.79 35.76 -9.35
CA ASP A 96 -4.22 36.03 -7.97
C ASP A 96 -3.03 36.14 -6.99
N THR A 97 -3.33 36.37 -5.72
CA THR A 97 -2.32 36.53 -4.66
C THR A 97 -1.40 35.32 -4.54
N TYR A 98 -1.95 34.09 -4.52
CA TYR A 98 -1.17 32.86 -4.34
C TYR A 98 -0.38 32.52 -5.61
N TYR A 99 -0.92 32.83 -6.80
CA TYR A 99 -0.17 32.72 -8.06
C TYR A 99 1.03 33.67 -8.08
N LYS A 100 0.84 34.92 -7.65
CA LYS A 100 1.93 35.91 -7.53
C LYS A 100 2.97 35.48 -6.51
N MET A 101 2.55 34.91 -5.39
CA MET A 101 3.42 34.35 -4.37
C MET A 101 4.27 33.19 -4.91
N PHE A 102 3.62 32.18 -5.52
CA PHE A 102 4.30 31.05 -6.17
C PHE A 102 5.35 31.52 -7.19
N THR A 103 4.98 32.45 -8.07
CA THR A 103 5.88 32.95 -9.11
C THR A 103 7.04 33.79 -8.54
N LYS A 104 6.82 34.59 -7.51
CA LYS A 104 7.89 35.33 -6.80
C LYS A 104 8.86 34.41 -6.07
N LEU A 105 8.37 33.38 -5.39
CA LEU A 105 9.21 32.40 -4.72
C LEU A 105 10.07 31.63 -5.73
N TRP A 106 9.47 31.07 -6.79
CA TRP A 106 10.23 30.38 -7.83
C TRP A 106 11.23 31.29 -8.56
N THR A 107 10.95 32.58 -8.70
CA THR A 107 11.91 33.54 -9.27
C THR A 107 13.15 33.66 -8.39
N GLN A 108 12.97 33.73 -7.06
CA GLN A 108 14.08 33.79 -6.11
C GLN A 108 14.87 32.47 -6.08
N ILE A 109 14.17 31.34 -5.99
CA ILE A 109 14.77 29.99 -5.98
C ILE A 109 15.59 29.77 -7.26
N ALA A 110 15.01 30.05 -8.43
CA ALA A 110 15.70 29.89 -9.70
C ALA A 110 16.92 30.81 -9.80
N LYS A 111 16.83 32.07 -9.35
CA LYS A 111 17.96 33.01 -9.34
C LYS A 111 19.10 32.53 -8.43
N HIS A 112 18.78 32.04 -7.23
CA HIS A 112 19.75 31.55 -6.24
C HIS A 112 20.53 30.35 -6.78
N TYR A 113 19.84 29.35 -7.31
CA TYR A 113 20.46 28.09 -7.76
C TYR A 113 20.91 28.09 -9.23
N LYS A 114 20.92 29.23 -9.94
CA LYS A 114 21.23 29.27 -11.39
C LYS A 114 22.62 28.75 -11.77
N GLY A 115 23.59 28.80 -10.85
CA GLY A 115 24.97 28.32 -11.02
C GLY A 115 25.22 26.86 -10.62
N TYR A 116 24.27 26.25 -9.91
CA TYR A 116 24.40 24.88 -9.39
C TYR A 116 24.37 23.84 -10.51
N SER A 117 25.06 22.71 -10.29
CA SER A 117 25.13 21.54 -11.20
C SER A 117 23.78 21.16 -11.79
N ASN A 118 23.76 20.61 -13.01
CA ASN A 118 22.55 20.07 -13.64
C ASN A 118 22.03 18.78 -12.97
N HIS A 119 22.78 18.22 -12.01
CA HIS A 119 22.29 17.17 -11.11
C HIS A 119 21.27 17.71 -10.10
N LEU A 120 21.25 19.03 -9.84
CA LEU A 120 20.14 19.67 -9.13
C LEU A 120 18.94 19.80 -10.07
N VAL A 121 17.80 19.27 -9.66
CA VAL A 121 16.54 19.16 -10.39
C VAL A 121 15.48 19.93 -9.60
N PHE A 122 14.56 20.60 -10.31
CA PHE A 122 13.44 21.30 -9.67
C PHE A 122 12.12 20.60 -9.98
N GLU A 123 11.31 20.30 -8.98
CA GLU A 123 9.91 19.92 -9.13
C GLU A 123 9.01 21.08 -8.68
N ALA A 124 8.01 21.45 -9.48
CA ALA A 124 7.27 22.69 -9.30
C ALA A 124 6.54 22.81 -7.94
N ILE A 125 5.82 21.77 -7.56
CA ILE A 125 4.95 21.71 -6.38
C ILE A 125 4.53 20.26 -6.14
N ASP A 126 4.52 19.82 -4.89
CA ASP A 126 4.03 18.51 -4.47
C ASP A 126 2.49 18.45 -4.52
N LYS A 127 1.94 17.29 -4.88
CA LYS A 127 0.49 16.94 -4.81
C LYS A 127 -0.47 18.13 -5.07
N PRO A 128 -0.34 18.85 -6.20
CA PRO A 128 -1.11 20.07 -6.40
C PRO A 128 -2.61 19.80 -6.48
N TYR A 129 -3.39 20.57 -5.74
CA TYR A 129 -4.86 20.66 -5.85
C TYR A 129 -5.30 22.11 -5.63
N PHE A 130 -6.55 22.40 -5.96
CA PHE A 130 -7.13 23.73 -5.72
C PHE A 130 -8.52 23.61 -5.10
N GLU A 131 -8.71 24.27 -3.95
CA GLU A 131 -9.95 24.29 -3.23
C GLU A 131 -11.04 25.01 -4.01
N LYS A 132 -12.30 24.56 -3.84
CA LYS A 132 -13.50 25.23 -4.39
C LYS A 132 -13.51 25.35 -5.92
N LEU A 133 -12.73 24.53 -6.62
CA LEU A 133 -12.73 24.43 -8.08
C LEU A 133 -13.10 23.00 -8.53
N GLY A 134 -13.91 22.90 -9.59
CA GLY A 134 -14.17 21.62 -10.24
C GLY A 134 -12.94 21.08 -10.97
N THR A 135 -12.84 19.75 -11.14
CA THR A 135 -11.66 19.06 -11.69
C THR A 135 -11.11 19.66 -12.98
N LYS A 136 -11.99 20.07 -13.92
CA LYS A 136 -11.58 20.70 -15.18
C LYS A 136 -10.87 22.04 -14.95
N ALA A 137 -11.40 22.88 -14.07
CA ALA A 137 -10.82 24.17 -13.74
C ALA A 137 -9.50 24.01 -12.98
N GLN A 138 -9.42 23.05 -12.05
CA GLN A 138 -8.18 22.69 -11.36
C GLN A 138 -7.08 22.32 -12.37
N GLN A 139 -7.39 21.45 -13.33
CA GLN A 139 -6.41 21.02 -14.33
C GLN A 139 -5.96 22.18 -15.25
N GLN A 140 -6.88 23.07 -15.64
CA GLN A 140 -6.54 24.26 -16.43
C GLN A 140 -5.60 25.20 -15.66
N LEU A 141 -5.88 25.44 -14.37
CA LEU A 141 -5.03 26.28 -13.52
C LEU A 141 -3.65 25.64 -13.31
N LEU A 142 -3.58 24.32 -13.05
CA LEU A 142 -2.32 23.59 -12.94
C LEU A 142 -1.47 23.74 -14.22
N ASN A 143 -2.09 23.61 -15.39
CA ASN A 143 -1.41 23.78 -16.67
C ASN A 143 -0.78 25.17 -16.83
N GLU A 144 -1.45 26.22 -16.35
CA GLU A 144 -0.93 27.60 -16.37
C GLU A 144 0.18 27.83 -15.34
N VAL A 145 0.07 27.23 -14.15
CA VAL A 145 1.12 27.25 -13.12
C VAL A 145 2.38 26.55 -13.64
N ASN A 146 2.26 25.36 -14.22
CA ASN A 146 3.38 24.60 -14.74
C ASN A 146 4.13 25.36 -15.85
N LYS A 147 3.41 25.98 -16.79
CA LYS A 147 4.02 26.83 -17.83
C LYS A 147 4.76 28.03 -17.21
N ALA A 148 4.19 28.66 -16.19
CA ALA A 148 4.79 29.80 -15.52
C ALA A 148 6.09 29.40 -14.79
N PHE A 149 6.07 28.30 -14.04
CA PHE A 149 7.24 27.72 -13.41
C PHE A 149 8.38 27.47 -14.42
N VAL A 150 8.09 26.74 -15.50
CA VAL A 150 9.11 26.46 -16.55
C VAL A 150 9.66 27.75 -17.15
N LYS A 151 8.78 28.71 -17.48
CA LYS A 151 9.19 30.01 -18.04
C LYS A 151 10.08 30.81 -17.08
N ILE A 152 9.74 30.86 -15.79
CA ILE A 152 10.52 31.54 -14.75
C ILE A 152 11.92 30.93 -14.66
N VAL A 153 12.00 29.60 -14.54
CA VAL A 153 13.28 28.92 -14.41
C VAL A 153 14.13 29.12 -15.66
N ARG A 154 13.58 28.95 -16.87
CA ARG A 154 14.35 29.17 -18.12
C ARG A 154 14.84 30.60 -18.27
N LYS A 155 14.02 31.60 -17.93
CA LYS A 155 14.40 33.02 -18.01
C LYS A 155 15.49 33.43 -17.02
N SER A 156 15.70 32.69 -15.93
CA SER A 156 16.73 33.01 -14.94
C SER A 156 18.18 32.82 -15.45
N GLY A 157 18.37 32.15 -16.59
CA GLY A 157 19.68 31.99 -17.24
C GLY A 157 20.62 30.99 -16.55
N GLY A 158 21.91 31.05 -16.86
CA GLY A 158 22.91 30.10 -16.34
C GLY A 158 22.59 28.64 -16.70
N LYS A 159 22.84 27.72 -15.76
CA LYS A 159 22.55 26.28 -15.95
C LYS A 159 21.05 25.98 -15.98
N ASN A 160 20.20 26.90 -15.50
CA ASN A 160 18.74 26.74 -15.54
C ASN A 160 18.17 26.68 -16.97
N LYS A 161 18.92 27.12 -17.99
CA LYS A 161 18.57 26.92 -19.41
C LYS A 161 18.39 25.43 -19.76
N ASN A 162 19.13 24.53 -19.09
CA ASN A 162 19.16 23.09 -19.38
C ASN A 162 18.78 22.19 -18.18
N ARG A 163 18.46 22.79 -17.02
CA ARG A 163 18.06 22.07 -15.80
C ARG A 163 16.79 21.24 -16.04
N LEU A 164 16.77 20.01 -15.51
CA LEU A 164 15.57 19.16 -15.52
C LEU A 164 14.48 19.76 -14.62
N LEU A 165 13.25 19.82 -15.13
CA LEU A 165 12.09 20.39 -14.45
C LEU A 165 10.93 19.39 -14.37
N GLY A 166 10.51 19.02 -13.16
CA GLY A 166 9.39 18.14 -12.90
C GLY A 166 8.08 18.91 -12.74
N VAL A 167 7.01 18.43 -13.37
CA VAL A 167 5.65 18.94 -13.18
C VAL A 167 4.69 17.79 -12.82
N ALA A 168 4.00 17.92 -11.68
CA ALA A 168 3.17 16.87 -11.14
C ALA A 168 1.80 16.77 -11.86
N THR A 169 1.23 15.57 -11.87
CA THR A 169 -0.22 15.39 -12.08
C THR A 169 -1.01 16.00 -10.93
N LEU A 170 -2.30 16.29 -11.15
CA LEU A 170 -3.18 16.76 -10.08
C LEU A 170 -3.20 15.73 -8.94
N ASN A 171 -2.98 16.19 -7.70
CA ASN A 171 -2.76 15.38 -6.49
C ASN A 171 -1.59 14.37 -6.59
N SER A 172 -0.63 14.59 -7.51
CA SER A 172 0.37 13.59 -7.94
C SER A 172 -0.27 12.24 -8.30
N SER A 173 -1.56 12.23 -8.65
CA SER A 173 -2.33 11.01 -8.86
C SER A 173 -2.04 10.38 -10.21
N VAL A 174 -2.20 9.06 -10.27
CA VAL A 174 -1.97 8.26 -11.49
C VAL A 174 -3.23 8.09 -12.34
N THR A 175 -4.21 8.99 -12.28
CA THR A 175 -5.45 8.84 -13.06
C THR A 175 -5.20 8.97 -14.57
N LYS A 176 -5.94 8.23 -15.40
CA LYS A 176 -5.83 8.33 -16.88
C LYS A 176 -5.98 9.77 -17.37
N THR A 177 -6.98 10.49 -16.88
CA THR A 177 -7.25 11.88 -17.26
C THR A 177 -6.14 12.82 -16.82
N GLY A 178 -5.66 12.71 -15.57
CA GLY A 178 -4.58 13.54 -15.05
C GLY A 178 -3.27 13.31 -15.79
N CYS A 179 -2.89 12.04 -16.02
CA CYS A 179 -1.69 11.69 -16.78
C CYS A 179 -1.74 12.24 -18.21
N LYS A 180 -2.87 12.05 -18.92
CA LYS A 180 -3.05 12.58 -20.28
C LYS A 180 -2.97 14.11 -20.30
N ALA A 181 -3.57 14.79 -19.33
CA ALA A 181 -3.56 16.25 -19.26
C ALA A 181 -2.14 16.82 -19.08
N ILE A 182 -1.33 16.23 -18.18
CA ILE A 182 0.06 16.64 -18.00
C ILE A 182 0.93 16.30 -19.22
N SER A 183 0.74 15.12 -19.81
CA SER A 183 1.44 14.74 -21.05
C SER A 183 1.22 15.78 -22.16
N SER A 184 -0.04 16.18 -22.39
CA SER A 184 -0.38 17.25 -23.33
C SER A 184 0.20 18.62 -22.92
N ASN A 185 0.19 18.94 -21.63
CA ASN A 185 0.75 20.20 -21.12
C ASN A 185 2.25 20.29 -21.37
N ILE A 186 3.01 19.22 -21.12
CA ILE A 186 4.46 19.14 -21.40
C ILE A 186 4.74 19.25 -22.90
N LYS A 187 4.00 18.53 -23.75
CA LYS A 187 4.13 18.64 -25.22
C LYS A 187 3.95 20.09 -25.69
N ALA A 188 2.96 20.80 -25.14
CA ALA A 188 2.67 22.18 -25.49
C ALA A 188 3.79 23.16 -25.07
N MET A 189 4.60 22.83 -24.06
CA MET A 189 5.74 23.68 -23.65
C MET A 189 6.92 23.60 -24.63
N LYS A 190 7.02 22.55 -25.45
CA LYS A 190 8.12 22.30 -26.40
C LYS A 190 9.51 22.34 -25.75
N ASP A 191 9.60 21.95 -24.48
CA ASP A 191 10.85 21.93 -23.71
C ASP A 191 11.29 20.48 -23.45
N LYS A 192 12.47 20.11 -23.96
CA LYS A 192 13.01 18.74 -23.88
C LYS A 192 13.54 18.36 -22.50
N ARG A 193 13.57 19.31 -21.56
CA ARG A 193 14.11 19.15 -20.20
C ARG A 193 12.99 19.26 -19.15
N VAL A 194 11.73 19.06 -19.56
CA VAL A 194 10.56 18.95 -18.66
C VAL A 194 10.08 17.50 -18.61
N PHE A 195 9.82 17.00 -17.40
CA PHE A 195 9.32 15.64 -17.16
C PHE A 195 8.09 15.66 -16.24
N ALA A 196 7.28 14.61 -16.31
CA ALA A 196 6.12 14.44 -15.44
C ALA A 196 6.51 13.80 -14.10
N THR A 197 5.81 14.18 -13.02
CA THR A 197 5.94 13.50 -11.72
C THR A 197 4.59 12.93 -11.25
N VAL A 198 4.64 11.76 -10.60
CA VAL A 198 3.50 11.03 -10.03
C VAL A 198 3.91 10.35 -8.73
N HIS A 199 2.97 10.06 -7.83
CA HIS A 199 3.22 9.30 -6.61
C HIS A 199 2.43 7.99 -6.64
N TYR A 200 2.96 6.95 -5.97
CA TYR A 200 2.25 5.68 -5.89
C TYR A 200 2.50 4.93 -4.58
N TYR A 201 1.47 4.85 -3.74
CA TYR A 201 1.51 4.19 -2.44
C TYR A 201 0.73 2.85 -2.40
N GLY A 202 0.54 2.23 -3.57
CA GLY A 202 -0.15 0.95 -3.71
C GLY A 202 -1.68 1.05 -3.76
N PRO A 203 -2.38 -0.08 -4.00
CA PRO A 203 -3.84 -0.12 -3.95
C PRO A 203 -4.33 0.15 -2.52
N TRP A 204 -5.19 1.16 -2.36
CA TRP A 204 -5.56 1.72 -1.04
C TRP A 204 -5.87 0.65 0.02
N LYS A 205 -6.80 -0.28 -0.26
CA LYS A 205 -7.22 -1.33 0.69
C LYS A 205 -6.05 -2.16 1.22
N PHE A 206 -5.13 -2.54 0.34
CA PHE A 206 -3.91 -3.27 0.73
C PHE A 206 -2.95 -2.36 1.48
N SER A 207 -2.74 -1.15 0.97
CA SER A 207 -1.73 -0.23 1.49
C SER A 207 -1.95 0.23 2.92
N VAL A 208 -3.19 0.28 3.40
CA VAL A 208 -3.53 0.67 4.78
C VAL A 208 -4.03 -0.49 5.63
N ASN A 209 -4.09 -1.72 5.09
CA ASN A 209 -4.81 -2.85 5.69
C ASN A 209 -6.26 -2.48 6.07
N ALA A 210 -7.08 -2.30 5.05
CA ALA A 210 -8.51 -2.03 5.17
C ALA A 210 -9.34 -3.03 4.36
N ALA A 211 -10.61 -3.19 4.75
CA ALA A 211 -11.57 -4.06 4.08
C ALA A 211 -11.08 -5.52 3.91
N GLY A 212 -10.23 -5.98 4.83
CA GLY A 212 -9.71 -7.35 4.88
C GLY A 212 -8.61 -7.66 3.85
N ALA A 213 -8.04 -6.65 3.18
CA ALA A 213 -6.97 -6.83 2.20
C ALA A 213 -5.58 -6.88 2.86
N THR A 214 -5.30 -7.97 3.60
CA THR A 214 -4.05 -8.12 4.37
C THR A 214 -2.87 -8.69 3.56
N THR A 215 -3.12 -9.24 2.37
CA THR A 215 -2.14 -9.98 1.58
C THR A 215 -2.00 -9.49 0.14
N PHE A 216 -0.80 -9.65 -0.44
CA PHE A 216 -0.47 -9.32 -1.82
C PHE A 216 -0.98 -10.41 -2.78
N THR A 217 -2.29 -10.43 -2.98
CA THR A 217 -2.96 -11.38 -3.88
C THR A 217 -2.75 -11.05 -5.36
N ALA A 218 -3.12 -11.98 -6.24
CA ALA A 218 -3.15 -11.74 -7.70
C ALA A 218 -4.01 -10.51 -8.09
N THR A 219 -5.04 -10.18 -7.32
CA THR A 219 -5.86 -8.98 -7.53
C THR A 219 -5.07 -7.71 -7.24
N VAL A 220 -4.33 -7.67 -6.13
CA VAL A 220 -3.45 -6.54 -5.76
C VAL A 220 -2.32 -6.40 -6.78
N GLU A 221 -1.69 -7.52 -7.16
CA GLU A 221 -0.67 -7.57 -8.21
C GLU A 221 -1.19 -6.96 -9.53
N LYS A 222 -2.39 -7.37 -9.97
CA LYS A 222 -3.04 -6.83 -11.18
C LYS A 222 -3.32 -5.33 -11.08
N GLN A 223 -3.72 -4.83 -9.91
CA GLN A 223 -3.92 -3.39 -9.70
C GLN A 223 -2.61 -2.60 -9.81
N VAL A 224 -1.52 -3.11 -9.24
CA VAL A 224 -0.17 -2.53 -9.41
C VAL A 224 0.22 -2.51 -10.88
N LYS A 225 0.10 -3.66 -11.56
CA LYS A 225 0.40 -3.79 -12.98
C LYS A 225 -0.36 -2.77 -13.83
N ASN A 226 -1.68 -2.69 -13.66
CA ASN A 226 -2.54 -1.78 -14.42
C ASN A 226 -2.17 -0.31 -14.18
N THR A 227 -1.79 0.03 -12.96
CA THR A 227 -1.39 1.40 -12.60
C THR A 227 -0.10 1.80 -13.30
N VAL A 228 0.92 0.95 -13.24
CA VAL A 228 2.20 1.20 -13.92
C VAL A 228 2.02 1.22 -15.44
N ASP A 229 1.18 0.33 -16.00
CA ASP A 229 0.86 0.33 -17.43
C ASP A 229 0.16 1.63 -17.89
N MET A 230 -0.70 2.19 -17.04
CA MET A 230 -1.37 3.47 -17.29
C MET A 230 -0.38 4.63 -17.32
N VAL A 231 0.58 4.69 -16.39
CA VAL A 231 1.66 5.69 -16.38
C VAL A 231 2.53 5.53 -17.63
N TYR A 232 2.96 4.31 -17.93
CA TYR A 232 3.75 3.99 -19.13
C TYR A 232 3.07 4.45 -20.42
N SER A 233 1.78 4.16 -20.57
CA SER A 233 1.03 4.43 -21.80
C SER A 233 0.79 5.93 -22.04
N ASN A 234 0.64 6.73 -20.99
CA ASN A 234 0.34 8.17 -21.12
C ASN A 234 1.60 9.05 -21.15
N PHE A 235 2.76 8.54 -20.71
CA PHE A 235 4.01 9.29 -20.67
C PHE A 235 5.10 8.67 -21.53
N TYR A 236 5.63 7.51 -21.13
CA TYR A 236 6.79 6.93 -21.81
C TYR A 236 6.50 6.61 -23.30
N LYS A 237 5.36 5.99 -23.61
CA LYS A 237 4.95 5.75 -25.01
C LYS A 237 4.75 7.04 -25.80
N GLU A 238 4.35 8.11 -25.11
CA GLU A 238 4.15 9.45 -25.68
C GLU A 238 5.46 10.26 -25.77
N LYS A 239 6.61 9.62 -25.49
CA LYS A 239 7.95 10.22 -25.46
C LYS A 239 8.08 11.36 -24.43
N ILE A 240 7.30 11.29 -23.35
CA ILE A 240 7.38 12.19 -22.21
C ILE A 240 8.06 11.46 -21.05
N PRO A 241 9.23 11.94 -20.57
CA PRO A 241 9.86 11.36 -19.40
C PRO A 241 8.95 11.50 -18.17
N VAL A 242 8.94 10.48 -17.33
CA VAL A 242 8.17 10.46 -16.08
C VAL A 242 9.00 9.84 -14.96
N VAL A 243 8.86 10.38 -13.76
CA VAL A 243 9.46 9.85 -12.53
C VAL A 243 8.38 9.69 -11.47
N CYS A 244 8.37 8.55 -10.78
CA CYS A 244 7.58 8.40 -9.58
C CYS A 244 8.37 9.00 -8.41
N THR A 245 8.04 10.22 -7.98
CA THR A 245 8.85 10.99 -7.02
C THR A 245 8.59 10.61 -5.56
N GLU A 246 7.56 9.82 -5.29
CA GLU A 246 7.33 9.12 -4.01
C GLU A 246 6.65 7.78 -4.26
N TYR A 247 7.15 6.72 -3.61
CA TYR A 247 6.45 5.44 -3.49
C TYR A 247 6.65 4.80 -2.12
N GLY A 248 5.73 3.90 -1.75
CA GLY A 248 5.72 3.16 -0.50
C GLY A 248 4.39 2.47 -0.29
N LEU A 249 3.98 2.29 0.96
CA LEU A 249 2.60 1.95 1.34
C LEU A 249 2.09 3.05 2.26
N LEU A 250 0.83 3.49 2.08
CA LEU A 250 0.23 4.52 2.94
C LEU A 250 0.24 4.12 4.42
N GLY A 251 0.09 2.83 4.71
CA GLY A 251 0.14 2.28 6.05
C GLY A 251 1.52 2.40 6.72
N TYR A 252 2.58 2.80 6.03
CA TYR A 252 3.86 3.09 6.70
C TYR A 252 3.75 4.25 7.70
N ASP A 253 2.83 5.19 7.47
CA ASP A 253 2.62 6.34 8.36
C ASP A 253 1.61 6.04 9.48
N SER A 254 0.58 5.22 9.23
CA SER A 254 -0.56 5.06 10.14
C SER A 254 -0.81 3.62 10.64
N SER A 255 -0.31 2.59 9.96
CA SER A 255 -0.68 1.20 10.21
C SER A 255 0.47 0.20 10.03
N TYR A 256 1.72 0.62 10.25
CA TYR A 256 2.92 -0.16 9.95
C TYR A 256 2.88 -1.57 10.55
N ASN A 257 2.49 -1.69 11.83
CA ASN A 257 2.38 -2.97 12.54
C ASN A 257 1.30 -3.90 11.96
N GLY A 258 0.30 -3.33 11.27
CA GLY A 258 -0.77 -4.07 10.60
C GLY A 258 -0.39 -4.58 9.22
N LEU A 259 0.75 -4.15 8.67
CA LEU A 259 1.27 -4.67 7.41
C LEU A 259 2.03 -5.98 7.69
N ILE A 260 1.69 -7.03 6.96
CA ILE A 260 2.38 -8.32 7.08
C ILE A 260 3.71 -8.22 6.33
N HIS A 261 4.84 -8.44 7.03
CA HIS A 261 6.18 -8.17 6.51
C HIS A 261 6.44 -8.90 5.17
N GLY A 262 6.20 -10.21 5.10
CA GLY A 262 6.37 -10.97 3.85
C GLY A 262 5.49 -10.47 2.70
N GLU A 263 4.31 -9.91 2.98
CA GLU A 263 3.42 -9.32 1.96
C GLU A 263 3.93 -7.95 1.48
N VAL A 264 4.54 -7.16 2.37
CA VAL A 264 5.24 -5.92 2.01
C VAL A 264 6.43 -6.23 1.09
N LEU A 265 7.26 -7.22 1.43
CA LEU A 265 8.39 -7.63 0.59
C LEU A 265 7.93 -8.08 -0.81
N LYS A 266 6.87 -8.91 -0.90
CA LYS A 266 6.26 -9.31 -2.17
C LYS A 266 5.80 -8.11 -3.01
N TYR A 267 5.17 -7.13 -2.38
CA TYR A 267 4.72 -5.90 -3.03
C TYR A 267 5.89 -5.06 -3.57
N ILE A 268 6.92 -4.82 -2.75
CA ILE A 268 8.07 -3.98 -3.12
C ILE A 268 8.91 -4.65 -4.23
N ASP A 269 9.16 -5.96 -4.14
CA ASP A 269 9.82 -6.73 -5.20
C ASP A 269 9.05 -6.59 -6.53
N TYR A 270 7.74 -6.84 -6.52
CA TYR A 270 6.94 -6.79 -7.74
C TYR A 270 6.82 -5.38 -8.32
N LEU A 271 6.55 -4.37 -7.48
CA LEU A 271 6.39 -2.98 -7.91
C LEU A 271 7.67 -2.49 -8.59
N THR A 272 8.82 -2.64 -7.92
CA THR A 272 10.10 -2.12 -8.44
C THR A 272 10.52 -2.85 -9.71
N TYR A 273 10.33 -4.17 -9.79
CA TYR A 273 10.52 -4.94 -11.02
C TYR A 273 9.65 -4.42 -12.16
N TYR A 274 8.35 -4.28 -11.94
CA TYR A 274 7.44 -3.94 -13.02
C TYR A 274 7.61 -2.48 -13.46
N ALA A 275 7.89 -1.57 -12.53
CA ALA A 275 8.26 -0.19 -12.83
C ALA A 275 9.56 -0.11 -13.64
N ARG A 276 10.60 -0.87 -13.27
CA ARG A 276 11.85 -0.97 -14.06
C ARG A 276 11.58 -1.49 -15.47
N LYS A 277 10.79 -2.57 -15.60
CA LYS A 277 10.36 -3.13 -16.89
C LYS A 277 9.65 -2.09 -17.76
N LYS A 278 8.92 -1.18 -17.13
CA LYS A 278 8.16 -0.09 -17.77
C LYS A 278 8.89 1.25 -17.75
N LYS A 279 10.21 1.26 -17.52
CA LYS A 279 11.06 2.46 -17.61
C LYS A 279 10.54 3.62 -16.74
N LEU A 280 9.99 3.31 -15.56
CA LEU A 280 9.54 4.28 -14.57
C LEU A 280 10.54 4.30 -13.41
N PRO A 281 11.46 5.29 -13.35
CA PRO A 281 12.28 5.52 -12.17
C PRO A 281 11.39 5.87 -10.97
N MET A 282 11.74 5.37 -9.79
CA MET A 282 10.98 5.58 -8.57
C MET A 282 11.90 6.06 -7.44
N ILE A 283 11.40 6.95 -6.59
CA ILE A 283 12.08 7.47 -5.41
C ILE A 283 11.27 7.05 -4.19
N VAL A 284 11.89 6.27 -3.29
CA VAL A 284 11.22 5.77 -2.09
C VAL A 284 10.91 6.92 -1.15
N TRP A 285 9.69 6.94 -0.59
CA TRP A 285 9.38 7.82 0.52
C TRP A 285 9.98 7.24 1.79
N ASP A 286 10.99 7.92 2.33
CA ASP A 286 11.61 7.59 3.60
C ASP A 286 11.53 8.81 4.52
N ASN A 287 10.66 8.70 5.52
CA ASN A 287 10.39 9.71 6.53
C ASN A 287 11.27 9.55 7.79
N GLY A 288 12.25 8.63 7.76
CA GLY A 288 13.07 8.21 8.90
C GLY A 288 12.82 6.76 9.33
N ASN A 289 11.81 6.09 8.77
CA ASN A 289 11.44 4.72 9.14
C ASN A 289 12.16 3.63 8.34
N ILE A 290 12.69 3.92 7.15
CA ILE A 290 13.39 2.91 6.32
C ILE A 290 14.87 2.91 6.62
N PHE A 291 15.55 4.04 6.42
CA PHE A 291 16.97 4.19 6.72
C PHE A 291 17.15 4.92 8.06
N ASN A 292 17.79 4.25 9.03
CA ASN A 292 18.12 4.82 10.31
C ASN A 292 19.23 5.86 10.14
N ARG A 293 18.89 7.14 10.28
CA ARG A 293 19.82 8.25 10.06
C ARG A 293 20.83 8.46 11.19
N LYS A 294 20.65 7.78 12.33
CA LYS A 294 21.59 7.81 13.47
C LYS A 294 22.55 6.62 13.40
N GLU A 295 22.04 5.43 13.10
CA GLU A 295 22.83 4.20 13.02
C GLU A 295 23.37 3.90 11.62
N LEU A 296 23.00 4.71 10.62
CA LEU A 296 23.47 4.66 9.24
C LEU A 296 23.27 3.29 8.55
N LYS A 297 22.14 2.65 8.85
CA LYS A 297 21.74 1.35 8.29
C LYS A 297 20.24 1.28 8.07
N PHE A 298 19.78 0.32 7.27
CA PHE A 298 18.33 0.06 7.15
C PHE A 298 17.77 -0.50 8.48
N ASN A 299 16.61 0.01 8.91
CA ASN A 299 15.88 -0.55 10.05
C ASN A 299 15.39 -1.98 9.72
N ASP A 300 15.00 -2.19 8.47
CA ASP A 300 14.63 -3.48 7.90
C ASP A 300 15.58 -3.80 6.75
N VAL A 301 16.50 -4.73 7.01
CA VAL A 301 17.56 -5.12 6.06
C VAL A 301 16.97 -5.78 4.81
N GLU A 302 15.88 -6.55 4.95
CA GLU A 302 15.24 -7.24 3.83
C GLU A 302 14.55 -6.23 2.90
N LEU A 303 13.78 -5.30 3.47
CA LEU A 303 13.16 -4.22 2.72
C LEU A 303 14.21 -3.32 2.05
N GLY A 304 15.26 -2.95 2.79
CA GLY A 304 16.37 -2.14 2.29
C GLY A 304 17.05 -2.77 1.09
N ALA A 305 17.35 -4.07 1.15
CA ALA A 305 17.95 -4.82 0.05
C ALA A 305 17.07 -4.80 -1.21
N LEU A 306 15.75 -4.97 -1.09
CA LEU A 306 14.83 -4.89 -2.23
C LEU A 306 14.79 -3.48 -2.85
N ILE A 307 14.79 -2.43 -2.02
CA ILE A 307 14.81 -1.04 -2.49
C ILE A 307 16.07 -0.76 -3.30
N ILE A 308 17.25 -1.17 -2.81
CA ILE A 308 18.53 -0.97 -3.50
C ILE A 308 18.64 -1.83 -4.76
N ASN A 309 18.16 -3.07 -4.71
CA ASN A 309 18.07 -3.95 -5.88
C ASN A 309 17.21 -3.31 -6.99
N ASN A 310 16.17 -2.54 -6.63
CA ASN A 310 15.35 -1.74 -7.55
C ASN A 310 14.88 -2.57 -8.77
N GLY A 311 14.38 -3.77 -8.48
CA GLY A 311 13.81 -4.68 -9.47
C GLY A 311 14.78 -5.18 -10.54
N LYS A 312 16.11 -5.11 -10.32
CA LYS A 312 17.12 -5.65 -11.26
C LYS A 312 17.04 -7.18 -11.32
N VAL A 313 16.94 -7.81 -10.16
CA VAL A 313 16.77 -9.25 -9.98
C VAL A 313 15.50 -9.48 -9.18
N ARG A 314 14.70 -10.50 -9.53
CA ARG A 314 13.50 -10.86 -8.74
C ARG A 314 13.93 -11.72 -7.57
N SER A 315 13.36 -11.50 -6.40
CA SER A 315 13.49 -12.44 -5.27
C SER A 315 12.38 -13.49 -5.30
N ALA A 316 12.67 -14.71 -4.83
CA ALA A 316 11.63 -15.70 -4.58
C ALA A 316 10.81 -15.31 -3.33
N SER A 317 9.58 -15.80 -3.23
CA SER A 317 8.70 -15.56 -2.07
C SER A 317 7.91 -16.82 -1.73
N ALA A 318 7.28 -16.89 -0.55
CA ALA A 318 6.38 -17.98 -0.16
C ALA A 318 4.95 -17.51 0.13
N ASP A 319 3.99 -18.43 0.16
CA ASP A 319 2.65 -18.20 0.73
C ASP A 319 2.66 -18.13 2.27
N ALA A 320 3.69 -18.70 2.91
CA ALA A 320 3.97 -18.53 4.34
C ALA A 320 4.82 -17.29 4.61
N ASN A 321 4.31 -16.40 5.46
CA ASN A 321 5.06 -15.25 5.98
C ASN A 321 5.73 -15.56 7.32
N ALA A 322 5.20 -16.55 8.05
CA ALA A 322 5.73 -17.09 9.29
C ALA A 322 5.15 -18.50 9.52
N ILE A 323 5.80 -19.28 10.38
CA ILE A 323 5.35 -20.61 10.80
C ILE A 323 4.92 -20.53 12.27
N TYR A 324 3.72 -21.00 12.57
CA TYR A 324 3.19 -20.98 13.94
C TYR A 324 3.04 -22.39 14.49
N LEU A 325 3.90 -22.74 15.45
CA LEU A 325 3.84 -23.99 16.18
C LEU A 325 2.99 -23.81 17.43
N ARG A 326 1.95 -24.62 17.59
CA ARG A 326 1.10 -24.58 18.79
C ARG A 326 1.91 -24.98 20.02
N LYS A 327 1.59 -24.49 21.21
CA LYS A 327 2.34 -24.81 22.44
C LYS A 327 2.12 -26.26 22.91
N LYS A 328 0.87 -26.73 22.90
CA LYS A 328 0.45 -28.00 23.53
C LYS A 328 -0.02 -29.10 22.56
N GLU A 329 -0.06 -28.83 21.25
CA GLU A 329 -0.60 -29.78 20.27
C GLU A 329 0.47 -30.71 19.67
N ASN A 330 0.04 -31.75 18.96
CA ASN A 330 0.98 -32.55 18.17
C ASN A 330 1.58 -31.71 17.04
N CYS A 331 2.89 -31.82 16.86
CA CYS A 331 3.58 -31.15 15.77
C CYS A 331 3.47 -32.02 14.51
N ASN A 332 2.77 -31.50 13.51
CA ASN A 332 2.61 -32.12 12.19
C ASN A 332 3.62 -31.54 11.21
N ASP A 333 3.78 -32.20 10.07
CA ASP A 333 4.52 -31.63 8.94
C ASP A 333 3.88 -30.29 8.55
N TYR A 334 4.72 -29.31 8.19
CA TYR A 334 4.27 -27.98 7.78
C TYR A 334 4.68 -27.73 6.33
N SER A 335 3.70 -27.44 5.48
CA SER A 335 3.95 -27.20 4.05
C SER A 335 3.67 -25.76 3.66
N PHE A 336 4.53 -25.18 2.83
CA PHE A 336 4.33 -23.88 2.19
C PHE A 336 4.81 -23.92 0.75
N SER A 337 4.26 -23.04 -0.08
CA SER A 337 4.51 -23.00 -1.52
C SER A 337 5.40 -21.81 -1.88
N LEU A 338 6.38 -22.05 -2.74
CA LEU A 338 7.27 -21.04 -3.28
C LEU A 338 6.73 -20.45 -4.60
N LYS A 339 6.80 -19.13 -4.70
CA LYS A 339 6.80 -18.40 -5.98
C LYS A 339 8.25 -18.05 -6.31
N LEU A 340 8.86 -18.89 -7.15
CA LEU A 340 10.28 -18.82 -7.47
C LEU A 340 10.68 -17.58 -8.28
N ASN A 341 9.74 -16.94 -8.99
CA ASN A 341 9.99 -15.76 -9.83
C ASN A 341 11.15 -15.91 -10.85
N GLY A 342 11.43 -17.13 -11.29
CA GLY A 342 12.52 -17.45 -12.22
C GLY A 342 13.79 -18.01 -11.56
N ASN A 343 13.84 -18.05 -10.24
CA ASN A 343 15.00 -18.53 -9.47
C ASN A 343 14.92 -20.03 -9.17
N GLN A 344 16.02 -20.59 -8.70
CA GLN A 344 16.15 -21.98 -8.27
C GLN A 344 16.54 -22.05 -6.79
N LEU A 345 15.84 -22.89 -6.02
CA LEU A 345 16.18 -23.14 -4.61
C LEU A 345 17.51 -23.89 -4.52
N GLN A 346 18.46 -23.35 -3.77
CA GLN A 346 19.79 -23.93 -3.59
C GLN A 346 19.96 -24.57 -2.21
N MET A 347 19.39 -23.96 -1.17
CA MET A 347 19.60 -24.39 0.20
C MET A 347 18.43 -24.00 1.08
N ILE A 348 18.10 -24.86 2.04
CA ILE A 348 17.28 -24.52 3.21
C ILE A 348 18.14 -24.67 4.46
N ALA A 349 18.19 -23.64 5.27
CA ALA A 349 18.91 -23.62 6.55
C ALA A 349 17.98 -23.11 7.66
N ASP A 350 18.39 -23.36 8.90
CA ASP A 350 17.89 -22.66 10.07
C ASP A 350 18.99 -21.79 10.69
N GLU A 351 18.72 -21.16 11.84
CA GLU A 351 19.71 -20.29 12.51
C GLU A 351 20.98 -21.03 12.99
N THR A 352 20.99 -22.37 12.97
CA THR A 352 22.06 -23.21 13.52
C THR A 352 22.78 -24.08 12.49
N LYS A 353 22.10 -24.48 11.41
CA LYS A 353 22.64 -25.43 10.43
C LYS A 353 21.89 -25.41 9.10
N THR A 354 22.54 -25.97 8.07
CA THR A 354 21.85 -26.41 6.85
C THR A 354 20.94 -27.61 7.17
N LEU A 355 19.71 -27.58 6.63
CA LEU A 355 18.74 -28.66 6.79
C LEU A 355 18.99 -29.76 5.75
N ILE A 356 18.69 -31.00 6.11
CA ILE A 356 18.93 -32.17 5.25
C ILE A 356 17.63 -32.60 4.57
N GLU A 357 17.61 -32.65 3.24
CA GLU A 357 16.46 -33.15 2.47
C GLU A 357 16.16 -34.62 2.79
N ASN A 358 14.88 -34.99 2.76
CA ASN A 358 14.32 -36.28 3.19
C ASN A 358 14.49 -36.62 4.69
N LYS A 359 15.08 -35.72 5.48
CA LYS A 359 15.21 -35.85 6.94
C LYS A 359 14.54 -34.71 7.69
N ASP A 360 14.98 -33.49 7.42
CA ASP A 360 14.47 -32.27 8.05
C ASP A 360 13.35 -31.62 7.21
N TYR A 361 13.42 -31.76 5.87
CA TYR A 361 12.38 -31.30 4.94
C TYR A 361 12.28 -32.18 3.68
N GLU A 362 11.21 -31.99 2.90
CA GLU A 362 11.07 -32.51 1.53
C GLU A 362 10.64 -31.40 0.57
N CYS A 363 11.03 -31.48 -0.69
CA CYS A 363 10.53 -30.62 -1.76
C CYS A 363 9.65 -31.41 -2.74
N LYS A 364 8.45 -30.90 -3.03
CA LYS A 364 7.51 -31.45 -4.03
C LYS A 364 7.14 -30.35 -5.03
N GLY A 365 7.87 -30.30 -6.14
CA GLY A 365 7.82 -29.15 -7.05
C GLY A 365 8.18 -27.88 -6.30
N ASN A 366 7.29 -26.88 -6.30
CA ASN A 366 7.50 -25.63 -5.56
C ASN A 366 7.04 -25.69 -4.09
N GLN A 367 6.54 -26.83 -3.61
CA GLN A 367 6.14 -26.98 -2.22
C GLN A 367 7.32 -27.44 -1.37
N VAL A 368 7.57 -26.75 -0.27
CA VAL A 368 8.49 -27.17 0.79
C VAL A 368 7.67 -27.75 1.93
N ILE A 369 8.07 -28.91 2.42
CA ILE A 369 7.43 -29.62 3.54
C ILE A 369 8.45 -29.80 4.65
N LEU A 370 8.37 -29.00 5.70
CA LEU A 370 9.18 -29.19 6.90
C LEU A 370 8.63 -30.36 7.70
N LYS A 371 9.50 -31.30 8.06
CA LYS A 371 9.09 -32.52 8.77
C LYS A 371 8.77 -32.22 10.22
N SER A 372 7.71 -32.86 10.71
CA SER A 372 7.35 -32.88 12.12
C SER A 372 8.50 -33.34 13.03
N SER A 373 9.31 -34.30 12.59
CA SER A 373 10.51 -34.77 13.30
C SER A 373 11.53 -33.65 13.55
N TYR A 374 11.67 -32.71 12.61
CA TYR A 374 12.49 -31.51 12.75
C TYR A 374 11.80 -30.47 13.65
N LEU A 375 10.54 -30.14 13.37
CA LEU A 375 9.80 -29.10 14.10
C LEU A 375 9.58 -29.45 15.59
N LYS A 376 9.51 -30.73 15.96
CA LYS A 376 9.41 -31.20 17.36
C LYS A 376 10.60 -30.80 18.24
N LYS A 377 11.75 -30.50 17.64
CA LYS A 377 12.96 -30.10 18.36
C LYS A 377 12.92 -28.66 18.88
N MET A 378 11.98 -27.84 18.40
CA MET A 378 11.86 -26.44 18.79
C MET A 378 11.39 -26.31 20.24
N ASN A 379 11.92 -25.32 20.97
CA ASN A 379 11.51 -25.05 22.36
C ASN A 379 10.10 -24.45 22.41
N ARG A 380 9.10 -25.28 22.70
CA ARG A 380 7.68 -24.90 22.72
C ARG A 380 7.14 -24.53 24.10
N LYS A 381 8.00 -24.19 25.07
CA LYS A 381 7.58 -23.92 26.46
C LYS A 381 6.81 -22.60 26.65
N LYS A 382 7.04 -21.59 25.80
CA LYS A 382 6.40 -20.27 25.89
C LYS A 382 6.14 -19.68 24.50
N CYS A 383 5.21 -18.73 24.42
CA CYS A 383 5.00 -17.93 23.22
C CYS A 383 6.24 -17.06 22.95
N ALA A 384 6.97 -17.38 21.89
CA ALA A 384 8.19 -16.69 21.49
C ALA A 384 8.53 -16.99 20.03
N LYS A 385 9.35 -16.15 19.39
CA LYS A 385 10.13 -16.57 18.21
C LYS A 385 11.12 -17.63 18.67
N VAL A 386 11.23 -18.75 17.95
CA VAL A 386 12.10 -19.87 18.33
C VAL A 386 13.15 -20.23 17.29
N ASN A 387 12.96 -19.84 16.02
CA ASN A 387 13.91 -20.07 14.94
C ASN A 387 13.53 -19.22 13.72
N THR A 388 14.32 -19.27 12.66
CA THR A 388 14.03 -18.74 11.33
C THR A 388 14.48 -19.74 10.28
N ILE A 389 13.60 -20.08 9.34
CA ILE A 389 13.99 -20.83 8.15
C ILE A 389 14.49 -19.86 7.11
N VAL A 390 15.69 -20.11 6.58
CA VAL A 390 16.31 -19.32 5.53
C VAL A 390 16.39 -20.16 4.27
N LEU A 391 15.76 -19.71 3.20
CA LEU A 391 15.83 -20.34 1.88
C LEU A 391 16.72 -19.49 0.98
N SER A 392 17.81 -20.06 0.50
CA SER A 392 18.74 -19.40 -0.42
C SER A 392 18.48 -19.86 -1.85
N PHE A 393 18.63 -18.92 -2.78
CA PHE A 393 18.39 -19.14 -4.20
C PHE A 393 19.64 -18.80 -5.01
N ASP A 394 19.68 -19.22 -6.26
CA ASP A 394 20.75 -18.87 -7.22
C ASP A 394 20.85 -17.36 -7.46
N GLN A 395 19.73 -16.65 -7.39
CA GLN A 395 19.64 -15.20 -7.54
C GLN A 395 18.61 -14.58 -6.58
N GLY A 396 18.74 -13.28 -6.38
CA GLY A 396 17.85 -12.51 -5.52
C GLY A 396 18.18 -12.72 -4.04
N GLN A 397 17.30 -12.20 -3.19
CA GLN A 397 17.49 -12.26 -1.75
C GLN A 397 17.06 -13.62 -1.19
N ALA A 398 17.78 -14.11 -0.17
CA ALA A 398 17.32 -15.22 0.63
C ALA A 398 15.97 -14.90 1.30
N LEU A 399 15.06 -15.86 1.29
CA LEU A 399 13.75 -15.74 1.93
C LEU A 399 13.85 -16.19 3.38
N GLN A 400 13.46 -15.33 4.31
CA GLN A 400 13.41 -15.63 5.73
C GLN A 400 11.97 -15.87 6.19
N ILE A 401 11.73 -17.01 6.85
CA ILE A 401 10.43 -17.38 7.40
C ILE A 401 10.59 -17.66 8.90
N PRO A 402 10.22 -16.72 9.79
CA PRO A 402 10.34 -16.91 11.22
C PRO A 402 9.39 -18.01 11.72
N ILE A 403 9.85 -18.77 12.71
CA ILE A 403 9.05 -19.75 13.45
C ILE A 403 8.70 -19.17 14.81
N TYR A 404 7.41 -19.09 15.09
CA TYR A 404 6.86 -18.70 16.38
C TYR A 404 6.20 -19.88 17.07
N VAL A 405 6.26 -19.89 18.39
CA VAL A 405 5.39 -20.71 19.22
C VAL A 405 4.19 -19.88 19.62
N THR A 406 2.99 -20.47 19.51
CA THR A 406 1.74 -19.79 19.79
C THR A 406 0.73 -20.64 20.58
N GLU A 407 -0.28 -19.99 21.14
CA GLU A 407 -1.48 -20.60 21.71
C GLU A 407 -2.69 -19.72 21.38
N GLN A 408 -3.91 -20.21 21.64
CA GLN A 408 -5.13 -19.44 21.44
C GLN A 408 -5.11 -18.18 22.32
N PRO A 409 -5.19 -16.96 21.76
CA PRO A 409 -5.26 -15.74 22.56
C PRO A 409 -6.50 -15.74 23.44
N VAL A 410 -6.29 -15.41 24.71
CA VAL A 410 -7.34 -15.10 25.67
C VAL A 410 -7.35 -13.59 25.85
N LEU A 411 -8.50 -12.96 25.62
CA LEU A 411 -8.70 -11.53 25.77
C LEU A 411 -9.27 -11.25 27.16
N ALA A 412 -8.69 -10.30 27.88
CA ALA A 412 -9.17 -9.90 29.19
C ALA A 412 -10.27 -8.85 29.10
N SER A 413 -11.13 -8.81 30.12
CA SER A 413 -12.18 -7.80 30.21
C SER A 413 -11.61 -6.39 30.28
N SER A 414 -12.26 -5.44 29.61
CA SER A 414 -11.80 -4.06 29.53
C SER A 414 -12.95 -3.08 29.34
N LYS A 415 -12.73 -1.83 29.80
CA LYS A 415 -13.66 -0.69 29.66
C LYS A 415 -12.93 0.50 29.05
N GLY A 416 -13.68 1.41 28.46
CA GLY A 416 -13.12 2.60 27.84
C GLY A 416 -14.16 3.69 27.60
N THR A 417 -13.70 4.80 27.03
CA THR A 417 -14.55 5.93 26.63
C THR A 417 -14.32 6.23 25.16
N GLU A 418 -15.25 6.95 24.52
CA GLU A 418 -15.04 7.44 23.16
C GLU A 418 -13.74 8.22 23.01
N GLU A 419 -13.37 9.05 24.00
CA GLU A 419 -12.14 9.85 23.97
C GLU A 419 -10.86 9.00 24.04
N ASN A 420 -10.83 7.98 24.91
CA ASN A 420 -9.61 7.24 25.22
C ASN A 420 -9.48 5.89 24.50
N GLY A 421 -10.54 5.45 23.80
CA GLY A 421 -10.59 4.11 23.23
C GLY A 421 -10.76 3.01 24.28
N ILE A 422 -10.55 1.76 23.88
CA ILE A 422 -10.46 0.60 24.78
C ILE A 422 -9.11 -0.09 24.56
N THR A 423 -8.42 -0.43 25.64
CA THR A 423 -7.23 -1.28 25.59
C THR A 423 -7.54 -2.64 26.20
N ILE A 424 -7.49 -3.69 25.37
CA ILE A 424 -7.84 -5.07 25.70
C ILE A 424 -6.55 -5.88 25.87
N PRO A 425 -6.15 -6.26 27.09
CA PRO A 425 -5.03 -7.17 27.29
C PRO A 425 -5.30 -8.53 26.65
N MET A 426 -4.26 -9.16 26.10
CA MET A 426 -4.33 -10.50 25.53
C MET A 426 -3.15 -11.36 25.95
N THR A 427 -3.36 -12.67 26.04
CA THR A 427 -2.26 -13.63 26.19
C THR A 427 -1.50 -13.82 24.87
N CYS A 428 -0.26 -14.32 24.96
CA CYS A 428 0.58 -14.72 23.82
C CYS A 428 0.88 -13.58 22.81
N SER A 429 1.79 -12.66 23.19
CA SER A 429 2.16 -11.49 22.38
C SER A 429 2.82 -11.78 21.02
N THR A 430 3.22 -13.03 20.74
CA THR A 430 3.72 -13.44 19.42
C THR A 430 2.62 -13.59 18.38
N GLU A 431 1.36 -13.60 18.81
CA GLU A 431 0.23 -13.52 17.89
C GLU A 431 0.19 -12.14 17.25
N LYS A 432 0.26 -12.11 15.93
CA LYS A 432 0.18 -10.87 15.17
C LYS A 432 -1.25 -10.66 14.72
N LEU A 433 -1.89 -9.64 15.27
CA LEU A 433 -3.21 -9.19 14.86
C LEU A 433 -3.13 -8.62 13.45
N ILE A 434 -3.93 -9.16 12.54
CA ILE A 434 -3.91 -8.74 11.12
C ILE A 434 -5.23 -8.14 10.66
N LYS A 435 -6.34 -8.41 11.34
CA LYS A 435 -7.67 -7.98 10.90
C LYS A 435 -8.66 -7.99 12.06
N MET A 436 -9.61 -7.07 12.04
CA MET A 436 -10.77 -7.06 12.92
C MET A 436 -12.05 -6.94 12.07
N SER A 437 -13.07 -7.73 12.38
CA SER A 437 -14.43 -7.49 11.89
C SER A 437 -15.32 -6.92 13.00
N ALA A 438 -16.22 -6.01 12.65
CA ALA A 438 -17.18 -5.43 13.59
C ALA A 438 -18.60 -5.40 12.99
N VAL A 439 -19.57 -5.95 13.72
CA VAL A 439 -20.97 -6.00 13.31
C VAL A 439 -21.90 -5.65 14.47
N TYR A 440 -22.98 -4.93 14.18
CA TYR A 440 -24.03 -4.68 15.16
C TYR A 440 -24.87 -5.95 15.40
N GLU A 441 -25.31 -6.16 16.64
CA GLU A 441 -26.19 -7.28 17.00
C GLU A 441 -27.52 -7.21 16.25
N LYS A 442 -28.15 -6.03 16.17
CA LYS A 442 -29.44 -5.88 15.47
C LYS A 442 -29.20 -5.83 13.97
N LYS A 443 -29.88 -6.74 13.25
CA LYS A 443 -29.93 -6.75 11.78
C LYS A 443 -30.83 -5.64 11.23
N LYS A 444 -30.62 -5.26 9.96
CA LYS A 444 -31.47 -4.30 9.24
C LYS A 444 -32.44 -5.04 8.33
N THR A 445 -33.71 -4.67 8.37
CA THR A 445 -34.69 -5.11 7.36
C THR A 445 -34.52 -4.30 6.08
N VAL A 446 -34.27 -4.96 4.95
CA VAL A 446 -34.25 -4.36 3.61
C VAL A 446 -35.42 -4.90 2.81
N ILE A 447 -36.14 -4.01 2.13
CA ILE A 447 -37.25 -4.38 1.24
C ILE A 447 -36.75 -4.30 -0.21
N LYS A 448 -36.69 -5.44 -0.89
CA LYS A 448 -36.39 -5.50 -2.34
C LYS A 448 -37.66 -5.79 -3.12
N LYS A 449 -37.86 -5.07 -4.24
CA LYS A 449 -38.90 -5.42 -5.22
C LYS A 449 -38.36 -6.51 -6.14
N VAL A 450 -38.96 -7.69 -6.11
CA VAL A 450 -38.68 -8.79 -7.05
C VAL A 450 -40.00 -9.12 -7.75
N LYS A 451 -40.04 -8.96 -9.09
CA LYS A 451 -41.24 -9.22 -9.91
C LYS A 451 -42.53 -8.59 -9.32
N LYS A 452 -42.49 -7.28 -9.02
CA LYS A 452 -43.57 -6.49 -8.41
C LYS A 452 -43.99 -6.89 -6.96
N LYS A 453 -43.42 -7.93 -6.36
CA LYS A 453 -43.62 -8.27 -4.93
C LYS A 453 -42.53 -7.65 -4.05
N LYS A 454 -42.91 -7.12 -2.89
CA LYS A 454 -41.98 -6.63 -1.85
C LYS A 454 -41.49 -7.82 -1.02
N VAL A 455 -40.20 -8.12 -1.08
CA VAL A 455 -39.54 -9.14 -0.25
C VAL A 455 -38.77 -8.44 0.87
N LYS A 456 -39.06 -8.80 2.13
CA LYS A 456 -38.31 -8.34 3.30
C LYS A 456 -37.16 -9.30 3.57
N THR A 457 -35.94 -8.80 3.70
CA THR A 457 -34.75 -9.60 4.02
C THR A 457 -33.99 -8.95 5.16
N GLN A 458 -33.59 -9.72 6.16
CA GLN A 458 -32.68 -9.28 7.21
C GLN A 458 -31.24 -9.28 6.70
N VAL A 459 -30.54 -8.16 6.83
CA VAL A 459 -29.13 -8.04 6.46
C VAL A 459 -28.29 -7.61 7.66
N THR A 460 -27.08 -8.15 7.74
CA THR A 460 -26.09 -7.74 8.76
C THR A 460 -25.76 -6.26 8.61
N ARG A 461 -25.64 -5.57 9.74
CA ARG A 461 -25.18 -4.19 9.80
C ARG A 461 -23.73 -4.18 10.24
N TYR A 462 -22.86 -3.58 9.43
CA TYR A 462 -21.45 -3.41 9.78
C TYR A 462 -21.29 -2.22 10.71
N ALA A 463 -20.41 -2.38 11.70
CA ALA A 463 -20.10 -1.38 12.71
C ALA A 463 -18.72 -0.77 12.44
N GLY A 464 -18.53 0.49 12.81
CA GLY A 464 -17.29 1.22 12.60
C GLY A 464 -17.27 2.13 11.36
N PRO A 465 -16.12 2.78 11.09
CA PRO A 465 -15.98 3.76 10.01
C PRO A 465 -16.22 3.18 8.61
N LEU A 466 -15.83 1.92 8.37
CA LEU A 466 -16.01 1.26 7.08
C LEU A 466 -17.37 0.56 7.00
N THR A 467 -18.43 1.33 6.77
CA THR A 467 -19.82 0.82 6.79
C THR A 467 -20.21 -0.13 5.63
N TYR A 468 -19.34 -0.30 4.64
CA TYR A 468 -19.57 -1.17 3.47
C TYR A 468 -18.95 -2.58 3.60
N THR A 469 -18.19 -2.83 4.67
CA THR A 469 -17.49 -4.10 4.93
C THR A 469 -17.45 -4.34 6.44
N PRO A 470 -17.49 -5.60 6.93
CA PRO A 470 -17.32 -5.83 8.35
C PRO A 470 -15.87 -5.56 8.79
N TYR A 471 -14.90 -5.70 7.88
CA TYR A 471 -13.47 -5.57 8.17
C TYR A 471 -13.01 -4.12 8.22
N GLN A 472 -12.58 -3.68 9.40
CA GLN A 472 -12.17 -2.30 9.67
C GLN A 472 -10.72 -2.04 9.26
N GLU A 473 -10.32 -0.77 9.26
CA GLU A 473 -8.97 -0.32 8.92
C GLU A 473 -8.02 -0.46 10.13
N TYR A 474 -6.89 -1.13 9.93
CA TYR A 474 -5.84 -1.23 10.94
C TYR A 474 -5.20 0.14 11.18
N GLY A 475 -4.84 0.46 12.41
CA GLY A 475 -4.27 1.75 12.82
C GLY A 475 -5.35 2.79 13.06
N TYR A 476 -6.30 2.95 12.14
CA TYR A 476 -7.41 3.89 12.29
C TYR A 476 -8.49 3.40 13.25
N SER A 477 -8.92 2.14 13.12
CA SER A 477 -10.01 1.60 13.96
C SER A 477 -9.52 0.72 15.11
N PHE A 478 -8.44 -0.01 14.87
CA PHE A 478 -7.86 -0.92 15.86
C PHE A 478 -6.38 -1.15 15.55
N TYR A 479 -5.57 -1.46 16.57
CA TYR A 479 -4.19 -1.88 16.37
C TYR A 479 -3.70 -2.76 17.53
N GLN A 480 -2.57 -3.43 17.33
CA GLN A 480 -1.90 -4.18 18.39
C GLN A 480 -0.71 -3.38 18.93
N ASN A 481 -0.63 -3.31 20.25
CA ASN A 481 0.53 -2.82 20.98
C ASN A 481 1.02 -3.91 21.93
N LYS A 482 2.05 -4.65 21.52
CA LYS A 482 2.59 -5.80 22.26
C LYS A 482 1.49 -6.84 22.58
N ASP A 483 1.21 -7.04 23.86
CA ASP A 483 0.22 -7.96 24.43
C ASP A 483 -1.16 -7.28 24.61
N LYS A 484 -1.44 -6.20 23.89
CA LYS A 484 -2.70 -5.46 23.98
C LYS A 484 -3.28 -5.20 22.59
N ILE A 485 -4.60 -5.31 22.48
CA ILE A 485 -5.37 -4.82 21.34
C ILE A 485 -6.01 -3.49 21.74
N VAL A 486 -5.81 -2.46 20.93
CA VAL A 486 -6.41 -1.14 21.15
C VAL A 486 -7.52 -0.93 20.13
N LEU A 487 -8.73 -0.61 20.62
CA LEU A 487 -9.80 -0.04 19.83
C LEU A 487 -9.71 1.49 19.97
N THR A 488 -9.62 2.20 18.84
CA THR A 488 -9.32 3.63 18.85
C THR A 488 -10.53 4.48 19.24
N SER A 489 -10.26 5.73 19.61
CA SER A 489 -11.30 6.75 19.78
C SER A 489 -12.16 6.91 18.52
N ASP A 490 -11.51 7.08 17.36
CA ASP A 490 -12.18 7.15 16.05
C ASP A 490 -13.16 5.99 15.79
N PHE A 491 -12.76 4.76 16.14
CA PHE A 491 -13.64 3.62 16.02
C PHE A 491 -14.85 3.78 16.93
N LEU A 492 -14.66 4.03 18.22
CA LEU A 492 -15.75 4.10 19.20
C LEU A 492 -16.72 5.25 18.92
N THR A 493 -16.23 6.44 18.57
CA THR A 493 -17.06 7.60 18.21
C THR A 493 -17.91 7.33 16.96
N SER A 494 -17.46 6.46 16.05
CA SER A 494 -18.25 6.07 14.88
C SER A 494 -19.38 5.07 15.19
N LEU A 495 -19.41 4.49 16.40
CA LEU A 495 -20.37 3.47 16.78
C LEU A 495 -21.68 4.08 17.29
N LYS A 496 -22.77 3.36 17.03
CA LYS A 496 -24.08 3.60 17.63
C LYS A 496 -24.19 2.93 19.00
N ASP A 497 -25.06 3.46 19.84
CA ASP A 497 -25.41 2.90 21.13
C ASP A 497 -26.17 1.58 20.96
N GLU A 498 -25.40 0.50 20.95
CA GLU A 498 -25.84 -0.85 20.67
C GLU A 498 -24.78 -1.85 21.14
N LYS A 499 -25.11 -3.14 21.11
CA LYS A 499 -24.14 -4.21 21.21
C LYS A 499 -23.45 -4.44 19.86
N ILE A 500 -22.14 -4.62 19.88
CA ILE A 500 -21.28 -4.86 18.71
C ILE A 500 -20.48 -6.13 18.96
N HIS A 501 -20.52 -7.04 17.99
CA HIS A 501 -19.72 -8.25 17.97
C HIS A 501 -18.43 -7.99 17.17
N LEU A 502 -17.30 -8.20 17.83
CA LEU A 502 -15.97 -8.10 17.25
C LEU A 502 -15.37 -9.49 17.05
N VAL A 503 -14.61 -9.63 15.97
CA VAL A 503 -13.79 -10.82 15.72
C VAL A 503 -12.41 -10.36 15.32
N PHE A 504 -11.41 -10.75 16.12
CA PHE A 504 -10.00 -10.50 15.87
C PHE A 504 -9.38 -11.72 15.19
N TYR A 505 -8.67 -11.47 14.09
CA TYR A 505 -7.99 -12.50 13.32
C TYR A 505 -6.49 -12.29 13.42
N PHE A 506 -5.78 -13.36 13.72
CA PHE A 506 -4.33 -13.37 13.85
C PHE A 506 -3.67 -14.11 12.69
N GLU A 507 -2.41 -13.80 12.43
CA GLU A 507 -1.64 -14.37 11.32
C GLU A 507 -1.46 -15.90 11.46
N SER A 508 -1.46 -16.44 12.68
CA SER A 508 -1.42 -17.88 12.93
C SER A 508 -2.66 -18.65 12.49
N GLY A 509 -3.72 -17.93 12.10
CA GLY A 509 -5.06 -18.46 11.88
C GLY A 509 -5.93 -18.49 13.13
N ASN A 510 -5.40 -18.10 14.30
CA ASN A 510 -6.22 -17.91 15.48
C ASN A 510 -7.28 -16.83 15.30
N VAL A 511 -8.38 -17.02 16.02
CA VAL A 511 -9.51 -16.10 16.04
C VAL A 511 -9.95 -15.90 17.48
N ALA A 512 -10.17 -14.65 17.89
CA ALA A 512 -10.76 -14.32 19.18
C ALA A 512 -12.01 -13.47 18.97
N THR A 513 -13.10 -13.81 19.65
CA THR A 513 -14.36 -13.06 19.65
C THR A 513 -14.43 -12.14 20.85
N TYR A 514 -15.07 -10.98 20.72
CA TYR A 514 -15.20 -10.01 21.80
C TYR A 514 -16.45 -9.16 21.60
N ASP A 515 -17.26 -8.99 22.64
CA ASP A 515 -18.49 -8.19 22.59
C ASP A 515 -18.33 -6.89 23.35
N ILE A 516 -18.69 -5.77 22.72
CA ILE A 516 -18.79 -4.46 23.40
C ILE A 516 -20.22 -3.96 23.38
N ILE A 517 -20.63 -3.26 24.44
CA ILE A 517 -21.84 -2.44 24.46
C ILE A 517 -21.44 -0.99 24.58
N LYS A 518 -21.97 -0.18 23.66
CA LYS A 518 -21.87 1.27 23.71
C LYS A 518 -23.15 1.85 24.29
N GLU A 519 -23.00 2.63 25.35
CA GLU A 519 -24.08 3.39 26.00
C GLU A 519 -23.60 4.84 26.19
N LYS A 520 -24.11 5.77 25.39
CA LYS A 520 -23.61 7.14 25.31
C LYS A 520 -22.10 7.14 25.01
N GLU A 521 -21.32 7.90 25.77
CA GLU A 521 -19.87 8.02 25.64
C GLU A 521 -19.09 6.91 26.35
N LYS A 522 -19.79 6.02 27.09
CA LYS A 522 -19.16 4.91 27.83
C LYS A 522 -19.29 3.62 27.03
N VAL A 523 -18.20 2.86 26.99
CA VAL A 523 -18.17 1.55 26.34
C VAL A 523 -17.65 0.51 27.33
N GLN A 524 -18.42 -0.56 27.52
CA GLN A 524 -18.08 -1.65 28.44
C GLN A 524 -18.20 -2.99 27.70
N GLU A 525 -17.33 -3.94 28.02
CA GLU A 525 -17.52 -5.34 27.61
C GLU A 525 -18.73 -5.92 28.35
N VAL A 526 -19.50 -6.78 27.66
CA VAL A 526 -20.70 -7.37 28.26
C VAL A 526 -20.72 -8.89 28.27
N ASN A 527 -19.94 -9.61 27.45
CA ASN A 527 -19.78 -11.06 27.59
C ASN A 527 -18.52 -11.56 26.86
N TYR A 528 -17.58 -12.15 27.62
CA TYR A 528 -16.55 -13.03 27.08
C TYR A 528 -17.19 -14.41 26.88
N VAL A 529 -17.37 -14.84 25.63
CA VAL A 529 -17.69 -16.24 25.32
C VAL A 529 -16.38 -16.92 24.95
N GLU A 530 -16.02 -18.00 25.67
CA GLU A 530 -14.86 -18.82 25.32
C GLU A 530 -14.92 -19.20 23.82
N PRO A 531 -13.81 -19.06 23.08
CA PRO A 531 -13.83 -19.33 21.65
C PRO A 531 -14.18 -20.79 21.36
N VAL A 532 -15.20 -21.01 20.53
CA VAL A 532 -15.48 -22.33 19.95
C VAL A 532 -14.31 -22.69 19.03
N VAL A 533 -13.64 -23.80 19.34
CA VAL A 533 -12.60 -24.41 18.50
C VAL A 533 -13.22 -24.81 17.17
N THR A 534 -13.16 -23.93 16.18
CA THR A 534 -13.45 -24.33 14.79
C THR A 534 -12.20 -25.03 14.25
N LYS A 535 -12.18 -26.37 14.34
CA LYS A 535 -11.29 -27.18 13.51
C LYS A 535 -11.60 -26.84 12.05
N LYS A 536 -10.79 -26.01 11.41
CA LYS A 536 -10.74 -26.01 9.95
C LYS A 536 -10.21 -27.39 9.51
N PRO A 537 -10.77 -27.98 8.44
CA PRO A 537 -10.27 -29.24 7.95
C PRO A 537 -8.79 -29.07 7.55
N GLN A 538 -7.96 -30.01 7.99
CA GLN A 538 -6.64 -30.22 7.41
C GLN A 538 -6.76 -30.27 5.88
N PRO A 539 -5.77 -29.77 5.11
CA PRO A 539 -5.69 -30.12 3.70
C PRO A 539 -5.58 -31.64 3.62
N SER A 540 -6.64 -32.31 3.19
CA SER A 540 -6.65 -33.76 3.04
C SER A 540 -5.61 -34.15 1.99
N SER A 541 -4.73 -35.08 2.33
CA SER A 541 -3.66 -35.65 1.50
C SER A 541 -4.15 -36.54 0.34
N LYS A 542 -5.31 -36.26 -0.26
CA LYS A 542 -5.80 -36.98 -1.44
C LYS A 542 -5.99 -36.03 -2.62
N ALA A 543 -4.87 -35.68 -3.26
CA ALA A 543 -4.91 -35.37 -4.68
C ALA A 543 -5.18 -36.68 -5.42
N LYS A 544 -6.42 -36.91 -5.86
CA LYS A 544 -6.67 -37.92 -6.89
C LYS A 544 -6.01 -37.44 -8.19
N SER A 545 -5.21 -38.29 -8.81
CA SER A 545 -4.56 -38.02 -10.10
C SER A 545 -5.61 -37.70 -11.18
N SER A 546 -5.21 -36.90 -12.17
CA SER A 546 -6.04 -36.46 -13.30
C SER A 546 -6.63 -37.58 -14.16
N GLU A 547 -6.23 -38.83 -13.95
CA GLU A 547 -6.80 -40.02 -14.59
C GLU A 547 -8.00 -40.62 -13.87
N ALA A 548 -8.23 -40.32 -12.58
CA ALA A 548 -9.39 -40.82 -11.85
C ALA A 548 -10.69 -40.09 -12.23
N MET A 549 -10.59 -38.83 -12.69
CA MET A 549 -11.74 -38.00 -13.09
C MET A 549 -12.33 -38.42 -14.45
N SER A 550 -11.56 -39.09 -15.32
CA SER A 550 -12.03 -39.50 -16.65
C SER A 550 -12.83 -40.81 -16.64
N LYS A 551 -12.63 -41.67 -15.63
CA LYS A 551 -13.39 -42.92 -15.46
C LYS A 551 -14.73 -42.72 -14.75
N GLU A 552 -14.84 -41.75 -13.85
CA GLU A 552 -16.08 -41.47 -13.08
C GLU A 552 -17.15 -40.75 -13.94
N VAL A 553 -16.74 -40.03 -14.99
CA VAL A 553 -17.65 -39.41 -15.98
C VAL A 553 -18.19 -40.42 -17.01
N ARG A 554 -17.54 -41.58 -17.19
CA ARG A 554 -17.99 -42.64 -18.11
C ARG A 554 -18.95 -43.65 -17.48
N LYS A 555 -19.11 -43.69 -16.15
CA LYS A 555 -19.95 -44.69 -15.47
C LYS A 555 -21.39 -44.23 -15.14
N ASN A 556 -21.69 -42.93 -15.16
CA ASN A 556 -23.03 -42.40 -14.83
C ASN A 556 -23.90 -42.04 -16.05
N LYS A 557 -23.62 -42.59 -17.24
CA LYS A 557 -24.44 -42.39 -18.45
C LYS A 557 -25.46 -43.50 -18.71
N SER A 558 -25.55 -44.54 -17.87
CA SER A 558 -26.46 -45.68 -18.08
C SER A 558 -27.66 -45.78 -17.13
N GLU A 559 -27.82 -44.88 -16.15
CA GLU A 559 -28.93 -44.95 -15.16
C GLU A 559 -30.00 -43.84 -15.29
N ILE A 560 -29.95 -43.01 -16.33
CA ILE A 560 -30.99 -41.98 -16.60
C ILE A 560 -31.75 -42.29 -17.90
N LYS A 561 -32.11 -43.55 -18.09
CA LYS A 561 -33.11 -43.99 -19.07
C LYS A 561 -33.97 -45.08 -18.45
N HIS A 562 -34.77 -44.75 -17.44
CA HIS A 562 -36.05 -45.40 -17.12
C HIS A 562 -36.67 -44.65 -15.95
N ASN A 563 -37.73 -43.89 -16.25
CA ASN A 563 -38.74 -43.29 -15.36
C ASN A 563 -39.02 -41.84 -15.78
N MET A 564 -39.73 -41.70 -16.90
CA MET A 564 -40.45 -40.49 -17.25
C MET A 564 -41.81 -40.89 -17.83
N ILE A 565 -42.79 -41.10 -16.95
CA ILE A 565 -44.22 -41.16 -17.29
C ILE A 565 -44.98 -40.37 -16.20
N LEU A 566 -45.71 -39.34 -16.64
CA LEU A 566 -46.70 -38.48 -15.94
C LEU A 566 -46.10 -37.46 -14.93
N SER A 567 -46.48 -36.18 -14.87
CA SER A 567 -47.59 -35.41 -15.46
C SER A 567 -47.18 -33.93 -15.63
N LYS A 568 -47.97 -33.22 -16.44
CA LYS A 568 -47.72 -31.89 -17.00
C LYS A 568 -47.85 -30.76 -15.98
N GLY A 569 -46.88 -29.85 -15.95
CA GLY A 569 -47.00 -28.50 -15.40
C GLY A 569 -45.63 -27.89 -15.07
N GLU A 570 -45.21 -26.90 -15.87
CA GLU A 570 -44.02 -26.01 -15.72
C GLU A 570 -42.95 -26.08 -16.83
N LEU A 571 -43.37 -26.15 -18.09
CA LEU A 571 -42.52 -25.88 -19.26
C LEU A 571 -42.85 -24.53 -19.92
N VAL A 572 -42.72 -23.41 -19.18
CA VAL A 572 -42.90 -22.04 -19.75
C VAL A 572 -41.78 -21.05 -19.34
N VAL A 573 -40.85 -21.40 -18.45
CA VAL A 573 -39.88 -20.41 -17.93
C VAL A 573 -38.48 -20.48 -18.58
N ILE A 574 -38.16 -21.50 -19.37
CA ILE A 574 -36.78 -21.68 -19.90
C ILE A 574 -36.60 -21.08 -21.32
N LEU A 575 -37.67 -20.82 -22.07
CA LEU A 575 -37.57 -20.23 -23.42
C LEU A 575 -37.55 -18.69 -23.45
N SER A 576 -37.81 -18.00 -22.33
CA SER A 576 -37.89 -16.53 -22.28
C SER A 576 -36.58 -15.81 -21.87
N ILE A 577 -35.55 -16.55 -21.44
CA ILE A 577 -34.25 -15.96 -21.02
C ILE A 577 -33.26 -15.85 -22.20
N GLY A 578 -33.37 -16.72 -23.21
CA GLY A 578 -32.54 -16.66 -24.41
C GLY A 578 -32.85 -15.47 -25.33
N PHE A 579 -34.11 -15.02 -25.39
CA PHE A 579 -34.54 -13.96 -26.31
C PHE A 579 -34.16 -12.54 -25.83
N LEU A 580 -34.05 -12.33 -24.51
CA LEU A 580 -33.68 -11.02 -23.92
C LEU A 580 -32.16 -10.73 -24.02
N LEU A 581 -31.33 -11.76 -24.03
CA LEU A 581 -29.88 -11.60 -24.21
C LEU A 581 -29.51 -11.24 -25.67
N LEU A 582 -30.29 -11.69 -26.65
CA LEU A 582 -30.05 -11.38 -28.06
C LEU A 582 -30.46 -9.93 -28.43
N MET A 583 -31.55 -9.43 -27.85
CA MET A 583 -32.01 -8.04 -28.06
C MET A 583 -31.10 -7.00 -27.40
N GLY A 584 -30.49 -7.31 -26.25
CA GLY A 584 -29.54 -6.42 -25.57
C GLY A 584 -28.23 -6.21 -26.35
N VAL A 585 -27.76 -7.25 -27.04
CA VAL A 585 -26.55 -7.18 -27.88
C VAL A 585 -26.82 -6.41 -29.18
N LEU A 586 -27.99 -6.56 -29.79
CA LEU A 586 -28.39 -5.80 -30.98
C LEU A 586 -28.64 -4.31 -30.67
N TYR A 587 -29.18 -3.98 -29.49
CA TYR A 587 -29.37 -2.59 -29.05
C TYR A 587 -28.04 -1.86 -28.77
N TYR A 588 -27.05 -2.57 -28.21
CA TYR A 588 -25.72 -2.02 -27.97
C TYR A 588 -24.96 -1.74 -29.27
N LEU A 589 -25.04 -2.63 -30.26
CA LEU A 589 -24.41 -2.47 -31.57
C LEU A 589 -25.09 -1.40 -32.44
N TYR A 590 -26.39 -1.18 -32.28
CA TYR A 590 -27.11 -0.11 -32.98
C TYR A 590 -26.73 1.30 -32.49
N HIS A 591 -26.44 1.46 -31.20
CA HIS A 591 -26.07 2.77 -30.63
C HIS A 591 -24.59 3.14 -30.77
N GLU A 592 -23.68 2.17 -30.91
CA GLU A 592 -22.26 2.44 -31.14
C GLU A 592 -21.97 2.97 -32.56
N LYS A 593 -22.87 2.73 -33.53
CA LYS A 593 -22.69 3.16 -34.93
C LYS A 593 -23.17 4.60 -35.21
N ASN A 594 -23.87 5.24 -34.27
CA ASN A 594 -24.49 6.57 -34.45
C ASN A 594 -23.86 7.70 -33.61
N GLN A 595 -22.66 7.52 -33.03
CA GLN A 595 -21.95 8.58 -32.28
C GLN A 595 -20.71 9.16 -32.99
N THR A 596 -20.65 9.07 -34.32
CA THR A 596 -19.77 9.89 -35.15
C THR A 596 -20.59 10.79 -36.08
N LYS A 597 -21.18 11.86 -35.49
CA LYS A 597 -21.56 13.13 -36.14
C LYS A 597 -22.21 14.03 -35.08
N GLU A 598 -21.37 14.81 -34.41
CA GLU A 598 -21.52 16.23 -34.00
C GLU A 598 -20.35 16.65 -33.12
#